data_AF-A0A3S3M5M4-F1
#
_entry.id   AF-A0A3S3M5M4-F1
#
_cell.length_a   1.000
_cell.length_b   1.000
_cell.length_c   1.000
_cell.angle_alpha   90.00
_cell.angle_beta   90.00
_cell.angle_gamma   90.00
#
_symmetry.space_group_name_H-M   'P 1'
#
loop_
_entity.id
_entity.type
_entity.pdbx_description
1 polymer ?
#
loop_
_entity_poly.entity_id
_entity_poly.type
_entity_poly.pdbx_seq_one_letter_code
_entity_poly.pdbx_strand_id
1 'polypeptide(L)'
;MQGVSCRPLTDGGRAPSSSPLSIDVVEPTEARIQRLVSENPVIIFSRRSCCMCHVMRRLLATLGVHPTVIELEDHEMERARSANDSGAPAVFIGGAHVGGLESLMGLHVSGRLLPRLREVGVVEVTCQLI
;
A
#
# COMPACT_ATOMS: atom_id res chain seq x y z
N MET A 1 -21.89 25.09 37.04
CA MET A 1 -21.63 25.66 35.69
C MET A 1 -20.34 26.46 35.76
N GLN A 2 -19.61 26.55 34.64
CA GLN A 2 -18.26 27.13 34.52
C GLN A 2 -17.21 26.28 35.28
N GLY A 3 -16.07 25.89 34.70
CA GLY A 3 -15.51 26.22 33.40
C GLY A 3 -14.07 26.72 33.55
N VAL A 4 -13.33 26.77 32.43
CA VAL A 4 -11.94 27.26 32.32
C VAL A 4 -10.89 26.30 32.89
N SER A 5 -10.37 25.43 32.01
CA SER A 5 -9.09 24.74 32.19
C SER A 5 -7.93 25.71 32.01
N CYS A 6 -6.85 25.54 32.76
CA CYS A 6 -5.75 26.48 32.86
C CYS A 6 -4.82 26.47 31.62
N ARG A 7 -4.39 27.67 31.23
CA ARG A 7 -3.11 28.01 30.56
C ARG A 7 -2.51 29.17 31.39
N PRO A 8 -1.20 29.48 31.44
CA PRO A 8 -0.12 29.22 30.47
C PRO A 8 0.96 28.29 31.09
N LEU A 9 2.27 28.26 30.77
CA LEU A 9 3.14 29.03 29.86
C LEU A 9 4.29 28.13 29.33
N THR A 10 5.07 28.65 28.38
CA THR A 10 6.34 28.09 27.90
C THR A 10 7.54 28.70 28.62
N ASP A 11 8.50 27.86 29.06
CA ASP A 11 9.89 28.23 29.36
C ASP A 11 10.74 26.94 29.28
N GLY A 12 12.01 26.90 28.89
CA GLY A 12 12.92 27.97 28.47
C GLY A 12 14.34 27.48 28.15
N GLY A 13 14.56 26.16 28.07
CA GLY A 13 15.76 25.51 27.55
C GLY A 13 17.03 25.52 28.42
N ARG A 14 17.80 24.42 28.36
CA ARG A 14 19.22 24.45 27.96
C ARG A 14 19.73 23.04 27.63
N ALA A 15 20.20 22.85 26.39
CA ALA A 15 21.11 21.75 25.99
C ALA A 15 22.52 22.00 26.60
N PRO A 16 23.49 21.05 26.63
CA PRO A 16 23.61 19.90 25.72
C PRO A 16 24.17 18.57 26.26
N SER A 17 23.91 17.48 25.53
CA SER A 17 24.95 16.62 24.92
C SER A 17 24.30 15.55 24.03
N SER A 18 25.05 15.00 23.08
CA SER A 18 24.50 14.47 21.82
C SER A 18 24.38 12.95 21.75
N SER A 19 23.14 12.48 21.55
CA SER A 19 22.78 11.36 20.66
C SER A 19 21.27 11.49 20.35
N PRO A 20 20.88 12.00 19.17
CA PRO A 20 19.47 12.25 18.88
C PRO A 20 18.74 10.99 18.37
N LEU A 21 17.42 11.03 18.45
CA LEU A 21 16.45 10.14 17.78
C LEU A 21 16.10 8.81 18.49
N SER A 22 15.78 8.87 19.78
CA SER A 22 14.69 8.05 20.32
C SER A 22 13.35 8.56 19.77
N ILE A 23 13.05 8.21 18.51
CA ILE A 23 11.73 8.38 17.92
C ILE A 23 10.95 7.11 18.23
N ASP A 24 10.27 7.05 19.38
CA ASP A 24 9.21 6.06 19.66
C ASP A 24 7.93 6.39 18.85
N VAL A 25 8.09 6.66 17.56
CA VAL A 25 6.99 6.57 16.59
C VAL A 25 6.90 5.11 16.22
N VAL A 26 6.08 4.39 16.97
CA VAL A 26 5.39 3.21 16.45
C VAL A 26 4.51 3.73 15.31
N GLU A 27 5.07 3.77 14.09
CA GLU A 27 4.35 4.22 12.89
C GLU A 27 3.09 3.37 12.77
N PRO A 28 1.88 3.96 12.81
CA PRO A 28 0.67 3.16 12.79
C PRO A 28 0.62 2.39 11.46
N THR A 29 0.34 1.09 11.51
CA THR A 29 0.35 0.17 10.36
C THR A 29 -0.36 0.75 9.13
N GLU A 30 -1.46 1.48 9.34
CA GLU A 30 -2.21 2.13 8.27
C GLU A 30 -1.42 3.24 7.54
N ALA A 31 -0.66 4.06 8.27
CA ALA A 31 0.22 5.06 7.66
C ALA A 31 1.36 4.39 6.87
N ARG A 32 1.93 3.30 7.39
CA ARG A 32 2.92 2.48 6.65
C ARG A 32 2.33 1.91 5.37
N ILE A 33 1.10 1.38 5.41
CA ILE A 33 0.39 0.88 4.22
C ILE A 33 0.15 2.01 3.21
N GLN A 34 -0.43 3.15 3.65
CA GLN A 34 -0.70 4.30 2.79
C GLN A 34 0.58 4.84 2.14
N ARG A 35 1.68 4.95 2.91
CA ARG A 35 2.98 5.37 2.42
C ARG A 35 3.51 4.43 1.35
N LEU A 36 3.57 3.12 1.61
CA LEU A 36 4.00 2.11 0.65
C LEU A 36 3.13 2.12 -0.63
N VAL A 37 1.82 2.32 -0.49
CA VAL A 37 0.84 2.43 -1.59
C VAL A 37 1.02 3.72 -2.41
N SER A 38 1.53 4.80 -1.81
CA SER A 38 1.86 6.05 -2.51
C SER A 38 3.24 6.03 -3.17
N GLU A 39 4.20 5.31 -2.59
CA GLU A 39 5.58 5.17 -3.09
C GLU A 39 5.68 4.17 -4.26
N ASN A 40 4.76 3.21 -4.37
CA ASN A 40 4.81 2.11 -5.34
C ASN A 40 3.58 2.14 -6.27
N PRO A 41 3.74 2.20 -7.60
CA PRO A 41 2.61 2.32 -8.51
C PRO A 41 1.81 1.02 -8.66
N VAL A 42 2.41 -0.14 -8.34
CA VAL A 42 1.71 -1.41 -8.12
C VAL A 42 2.32 -2.12 -6.92
N ILE A 43 1.50 -2.43 -5.92
CA ILE A 43 1.91 -3.15 -4.71
C ILE A 43 0.90 -4.24 -4.35
N ILE A 44 1.41 -5.39 -3.90
CA ILE A 44 0.62 -6.50 -3.36
C ILE A 44 0.98 -6.66 -1.88
N PHE A 45 -0.03 -6.70 -1.01
CA PHE A 45 0.13 -7.13 0.36
C PHE A 45 -0.23 -8.61 0.49
N SER A 46 0.69 -9.37 1.07
CA SER A 46 0.67 -10.84 1.14
C SER A 46 0.69 -11.30 2.59
N ARG A 47 0.13 -12.48 2.87
CA ARG A 47 0.47 -13.24 4.09
C ARG A 47 1.63 -14.19 3.80
N ARG A 48 2.34 -14.65 4.83
CA ARG A 48 3.34 -15.72 4.69
C ARG A 48 2.70 -16.95 4.02
N SER A 49 3.43 -17.58 3.10
CA SER A 49 3.02 -18.82 2.41
C SER A 49 1.68 -18.77 1.64
N CYS A 50 1.23 -17.59 1.20
CA CYS A 50 -0.02 -17.47 0.43
C CYS A 50 0.16 -17.86 -1.05
N CYS A 51 -0.44 -18.98 -1.46
CA CYS A 51 -0.36 -19.50 -2.84
C CYS A 51 -0.92 -18.53 -3.89
N MET A 52 -2.00 -17.81 -3.58
CA MET A 52 -2.67 -16.87 -4.48
C MET A 52 -1.78 -15.69 -4.86
N CYS A 53 -0.84 -15.29 -3.99
CA CYS A 53 0.13 -14.24 -4.26
C CYS A 53 1.06 -14.60 -5.42
N HIS A 54 1.45 -15.86 -5.55
CA HIS A 54 2.26 -16.32 -6.69
C HIS A 54 1.49 -16.22 -8.00
N VAL A 55 0.17 -16.47 -7.99
CA VAL A 55 -0.69 -16.32 -9.16
C VAL A 55 -0.77 -14.86 -9.58
N MET A 56 -1.00 -13.93 -8.65
CA MET A 56 -1.07 -12.48 -8.96
C MET A 56 0.26 -11.90 -9.42
N ARG A 57 1.38 -12.29 -8.78
CA ARG A 57 2.73 -11.93 -9.25
C ARG A 57 2.98 -12.40 -10.68
N ARG A 58 2.60 -13.65 -11.01
CA ARG A 58 2.73 -14.20 -12.37
C ARG A 58 1.83 -13.48 -13.37
N LEU A 59 0.57 -13.20 -13.03
CA LEU A 59 -0.37 -12.49 -13.91
C LEU A 59 0.17 -11.10 -14.27
N LEU A 60 0.63 -10.32 -13.29
CA LEU A 60 1.21 -9.00 -13.55
C LEU A 60 2.51 -9.11 -14.36
N ALA A 61 3.36 -10.11 -14.09
CA ALA A 61 4.56 -10.36 -14.88
C ALA A 61 4.25 -10.71 -16.35
N THR A 62 3.14 -11.41 -16.66
CA THR A 62 2.72 -11.63 -18.07
C THR A 62 2.30 -10.35 -18.79
N LEU A 63 2.02 -9.28 -18.06
CA LEU A 63 1.72 -7.94 -18.60
C LEU A 63 2.97 -7.02 -18.63
N GLY A 64 4.17 -7.57 -18.33
CA GLY A 64 5.41 -6.80 -18.23
C GLY A 64 5.57 -6.02 -16.92
N VAL A 65 4.70 -6.25 -15.92
CA VAL A 65 4.68 -5.50 -14.66
C VAL A 65 5.31 -6.28 -13.51
N HIS A 66 6.25 -5.65 -12.83
CA HIS A 66 6.87 -6.17 -11.61
C HIS A 66 6.29 -5.48 -10.37
N PRO A 67 5.33 -6.09 -9.67
CA PRO A 67 4.75 -5.49 -8.46
C PRO A 67 5.71 -5.58 -7.28
N THR A 68 5.77 -4.52 -6.46
CA THR A 68 6.35 -4.61 -5.12
C THR A 68 5.47 -5.53 -4.28
N VAL A 69 6.03 -6.48 -3.52
CA VAL A 69 5.23 -7.37 -2.68
C VAL A 69 5.75 -7.36 -1.25
N ILE A 70 4.88 -6.96 -0.33
CA ILE A 70 5.17 -6.80 1.09
C ILE A 70 4.38 -7.87 1.86
N GLU A 71 5.07 -8.60 2.71
CA GLU A 71 4.43 -9.52 3.64
C GLU A 71 3.93 -8.74 4.87
N LEU A 72 2.67 -8.99 5.24
CA LEU A 72 1.99 -8.43 6.40
C LEU A 72 1.56 -9.56 7.32
N GLU A 73 1.60 -9.30 8.63
CA GLU A 73 1.00 -10.18 9.63
C GLU A 73 -0.55 -10.10 9.56
N ASP A 74 -1.26 -11.10 10.09
CA ASP A 74 -2.72 -11.20 9.96
C ASP A 74 -3.47 -9.96 10.48
N HIS A 75 -2.98 -9.35 11.56
CA HIS A 75 -3.54 -8.15 12.17
C HIS A 75 -3.25 -6.86 11.40
N GLU A 76 -2.25 -6.87 10.51
CA GLU A 76 -1.94 -5.78 9.60
C GLU A 76 -2.77 -5.89 8.31
N MET A 77 -3.00 -7.12 7.84
CA MET A 77 -3.81 -7.40 6.66
C MET A 77 -5.24 -6.87 6.77
N GLU A 78 -5.79 -6.81 7.98
CA GLU A 78 -7.10 -6.21 8.25
C GLU A 78 -7.16 -4.72 7.86
N ARG A 79 -6.05 -3.99 7.98
CA ARG A 79 -5.95 -2.58 7.60
C ARG A 79 -5.58 -2.36 6.13
N ALA A 80 -5.06 -3.40 5.46
CA ALA A 80 -4.70 -3.36 4.05
C ALA A 80 -5.87 -3.71 3.11
N ARG A 81 -6.97 -4.26 3.63
CA ARG A 81 -8.13 -4.73 2.85
C ARG A 81 -9.34 -3.84 3.01
N SER A 82 -10.21 -3.84 2.00
CA SER A 82 -11.58 -3.33 2.13
C SER A 82 -12.43 -4.28 2.99
N ALA A 83 -13.43 -3.75 3.71
CA ALA A 83 -14.38 -4.54 4.49
C ALA A 83 -15.12 -5.62 3.67
N ASN A 84 -15.24 -5.42 2.35
CA ASN A 84 -15.88 -6.36 1.43
C ASN A 84 -14.93 -7.43 0.86
N ASP A 85 -13.62 -7.35 1.12
CA ASP A 85 -12.62 -8.24 0.51
C ASP A 85 -12.16 -9.31 1.50
N SER A 86 -12.76 -10.50 1.41
CA SER A 86 -12.60 -11.59 2.37
C SER A 86 -11.43 -12.51 2.03
N GLY A 87 -10.21 -11.97 1.98
CA GLY A 87 -9.01 -12.77 1.75
C GLY A 87 -7.71 -11.98 1.81
N ALA A 88 -6.60 -12.72 1.77
CA ALA A 88 -5.32 -12.23 1.31
C ALA A 88 -4.95 -12.97 0.03
N PRO A 89 -4.19 -12.36 -0.90
CA PRO A 89 -3.63 -11.00 -0.87
C PRO A 89 -4.63 -9.87 -1.14
N ALA A 90 -4.17 -8.63 -0.93
CA ALA A 90 -4.77 -7.41 -1.46
C ALA A 90 -3.80 -6.71 -2.45
N VAL A 91 -4.28 -6.22 -3.59
CA VAL A 91 -3.50 -5.44 -4.56
C VAL A 91 -3.96 -3.99 -4.64
N PHE A 92 -3.00 -3.08 -4.80
CA PHE A 92 -3.20 -1.67 -5.06
C PHE A 92 -2.51 -1.28 -6.38
N ILE A 93 -3.16 -0.42 -7.16
CA ILE A 93 -2.66 0.12 -8.43
C ILE A 93 -2.90 1.63 -8.42
N GLY A 94 -1.83 2.42 -8.54
CA GLY A 94 -1.89 3.89 -8.57
C GLY A 94 -2.46 4.51 -7.30
N GLY A 95 -2.09 3.99 -6.13
CA GLY A 95 -2.66 4.42 -4.86
C GLY A 95 -4.05 3.82 -4.52
N ALA A 96 -4.77 3.24 -5.49
CA ALA A 96 -6.13 2.75 -5.29
C ALA A 96 -6.18 1.25 -4.98
N HIS A 97 -6.94 0.87 -3.95
CA HIS A 97 -7.25 -0.53 -3.62
C HIS A 97 -8.05 -1.17 -4.77
N VAL A 98 -7.50 -2.24 -5.35
CA VAL A 98 -8.13 -3.04 -6.42
C VAL A 98 -8.74 -4.32 -5.88
N GLY A 99 -8.21 -4.86 -4.78
CA GLY A 99 -8.76 -6.01 -4.06
C GLY A 99 -7.97 -7.30 -4.19
N GLY A 100 -8.62 -8.45 -4.03
CA GLY A 100 -7.98 -9.77 -4.12
C GLY A 100 -7.71 -10.28 -5.55
N LEU A 101 -7.38 -11.59 -5.64
CA LEU A 101 -7.14 -12.27 -6.92
C LEU A 101 -8.37 -12.21 -7.84
N GLU A 102 -9.59 -12.39 -7.30
CA GLU A 102 -10.81 -12.41 -8.11
C GLU A 102 -11.05 -11.06 -8.80
N SER A 103 -10.86 -9.95 -8.08
CA SER A 103 -10.93 -8.60 -8.65
C SER A 103 -9.87 -8.36 -9.74
N LEU A 104 -8.64 -8.82 -9.52
CA LEU A 104 -7.56 -8.70 -10.51
C LEU A 104 -7.83 -9.56 -11.76
N MET A 105 -8.34 -10.78 -11.58
CA MET A 105 -8.77 -11.66 -12.67
C MET A 105 -9.95 -11.07 -13.45
N GLY A 106 -10.94 -10.48 -12.76
CA GLY A 106 -12.06 -9.77 -13.38
C GLY A 106 -11.60 -8.58 -14.24
N LEU A 107 -10.62 -7.80 -13.77
CA LEU A 107 -10.01 -6.73 -14.56
C LEU A 107 -9.19 -7.27 -15.76
N HIS A 108 -8.54 -8.42 -15.62
CA HIS A 108 -7.79 -9.04 -16.72
C HIS A 108 -8.74 -9.57 -17.82
N VAL A 109 -9.76 -10.36 -17.45
CA VAL A 109 -10.74 -10.94 -18.38
C VAL A 109 -11.59 -9.86 -19.06
N SER A 110 -11.91 -8.76 -18.37
CA SER A 110 -12.60 -7.60 -18.97
C SER A 110 -11.70 -6.69 -19.81
N GLY A 111 -10.40 -7.00 -19.94
CA GLY A 111 -9.44 -6.17 -20.67
C GLY A 111 -9.10 -4.82 -20.03
N ARG A 112 -9.64 -4.53 -18.83
CA ARG A 112 -9.49 -3.24 -18.12
C ARG A 112 -8.21 -3.11 -17.30
N LEU A 113 -7.51 -4.22 -17.05
CA LEU A 113 -6.27 -4.22 -16.27
C LEU A 113 -5.14 -3.46 -16.98
N LEU A 114 -4.92 -3.70 -18.28
CA LEU A 114 -3.83 -3.06 -19.01
C LEU A 114 -4.01 -1.52 -19.14
N PRO A 115 -5.20 -0.98 -19.51
CA PRO A 115 -5.46 0.46 -19.45
C PRO A 115 -5.14 1.08 -18.09
N ARG A 116 -5.57 0.44 -16.99
CA ARG A 116 -5.33 0.93 -15.63
C ARG A 116 -3.85 0.90 -15.23
N LEU A 117 -3.07 -0.04 -15.77
CA LEU A 117 -1.61 -0.09 -15.62
C LEU A 117 -0.87 0.97 -16.46
N ARG A 118 -1.46 1.40 -17.58
CA ARG A 118 -0.96 2.51 -18.41
C ARG A 118 -1.26 3.87 -17.78
N GLU A 119 -2.44 4.05 -17.19
CA GLU A 119 -2.83 5.26 -16.43
C GLU A 119 -1.84 5.59 -15.31
N VAL A 120 -1.22 4.58 -14.71
CA VAL A 120 -0.23 4.73 -13.63
C VAL A 120 1.23 4.71 -14.13
N GLY A 121 1.45 4.69 -15.45
CA GLY A 121 2.78 4.78 -16.06
C GLY A 121 3.66 3.52 -15.93
N VAL A 122 3.10 2.36 -15.61
CA VAL A 122 3.87 1.13 -15.34
C VAL A 122 4.04 0.24 -16.58
N VAL A 123 3.24 0.48 -17.62
CA VAL A 123 3.37 -0.18 -18.93
C VAL A 123 3.45 0.89 -20.01
N GLU A 124 4.63 1.05 -20.62
CA GLU A 124 4.73 1.75 -21.89
C GLU A 124 4.27 0.83 -23.01
N VAL A 125 3.15 1.18 -23.66
CA VAL A 125 2.87 0.65 -25.00
C VAL A 125 3.65 1.52 -25.96
N THR A 126 4.86 1.08 -26.30
CA THR A 126 5.59 1.64 -27.43
C THR A 126 4.72 1.46 -28.67
N CYS A 127 4.16 2.56 -29.18
CA CYS A 127 3.59 2.55 -30.53
C CYS A 127 4.73 2.30 -31.50
N GLN A 128 4.96 1.04 -31.86
CA GLN A 128 5.58 0.71 -33.13
C GLN A 128 4.63 1.17 -34.23
N LEU A 129 4.82 2.43 -34.63
CA LEU A 129 4.46 2.93 -35.95
C LEU A 129 5.20 2.05 -36.96
N ILE A 130 4.44 1.18 -37.61
CA ILE A 130 4.78 0.46 -38.85
C ILE A 130 3.66 0.71 -39.83
#